data_AF-A0A9D6YUN8-F1
#
_entry.id   AF-A0A9D6YUN8-F1
#
_cell.length_a   1.000
_cell.length_b   1.000
_cell.length_c   1.000
_cell.angle_alpha   90.00
_cell.angle_beta   90.00
_cell.angle_gamma   90.00
#
_symmetry.space_group_name_H-M   'P 1'
#
loop_
_entity.id
_entity.type
_entity.pdbx_description
1 polymer ?
#
loop_
_entity_poly.entity_id
_entity_poly.type
_entity_poly.pdbx_seq_one_letter_code
_entity_poly.pdbx_strand_id
1 'polypeptide(L)'
;MGAFGARPLWNSPMLGPLFLASGLSGAAALLMLLEPDEGLRHGLAKLDARFLGAEALVLALLFAVLSTGGASQRSAALLFFGGQFTAVFWIGVMFLGMLMPWLLERWQRAGWAQNSVVPPVLVLFGGAALRAVIVLAGQASHWEVSF
;
A
#
# COMPACT_ATOMS: atom_id res chain seq x y z
N MET A 1 36.67 3.15 3.54
CA MET A 1 35.90 1.91 3.77
C MET A 1 34.45 2.28 3.68
N GLY A 2 33.80 1.90 2.58
CA GLY A 2 32.50 2.41 2.18
C GLY A 2 31.44 2.07 3.22
N ALA A 3 30.94 3.11 3.89
CA ALA A 3 29.69 3.01 4.60
C ALA A 3 28.62 2.68 3.56
N PHE A 4 28.13 1.44 3.58
CA PHE A 4 26.89 1.06 2.94
C PHE A 4 25.81 1.99 3.49
N GLY A 5 25.53 3.09 2.78
CA GLY A 5 24.42 3.99 3.07
C GLY A 5 23.13 3.19 2.94
N ALA A 6 22.70 2.60 4.05
CA ALA A 6 21.60 1.67 4.11
C ALA A 6 20.36 2.39 3.62
N ARG A 7 19.81 1.95 2.47
CA ARG A 7 18.53 2.39 1.91
C ARG A 7 17.47 2.22 3.00
N PRO A 8 17.08 3.28 3.74
CA PRO A 8 16.39 3.14 5.02
C PRO A 8 15.00 2.50 4.86
N LEU A 9 14.37 2.76 3.71
CA LEU A 9 13.14 2.13 3.29
C LEU A 9 13.30 0.62 3.05
N TRP A 10 14.30 0.21 2.26
CA TRP A 10 14.52 -1.21 1.91
C TRP A 10 15.06 -2.04 3.07
N ASN A 11 15.69 -1.40 4.05
CA ASN A 11 16.15 -2.05 5.28
C ASN A 11 15.07 -2.09 6.38
N SER A 12 13.82 -1.74 6.06
CA SER A 12 12.74 -1.78 7.04
C SER A 12 12.17 -3.20 7.19
N PRO A 13 12.07 -3.74 8.42
CA PRO A 13 11.47 -5.05 8.66
C PRO A 13 9.96 -5.08 8.32
N MET A 14 9.32 -3.91 8.18
CA MET A 14 7.89 -3.81 7.86
C MET A 14 7.58 -4.14 6.38
N LEU A 15 8.58 -4.15 5.50
CA LEU A 15 8.34 -4.45 4.08
C LEU A 15 7.85 -5.89 3.86
N GLY A 16 8.39 -6.88 4.58
CA GLY A 16 7.95 -8.27 4.45
C GLY A 16 6.44 -8.43 4.70
N PRO A 17 5.94 -8.05 5.89
CA PRO A 17 4.51 -8.07 6.19
C PRO A 17 3.67 -7.23 5.21
N LEU A 18 4.16 -6.07 4.77
CA LEU A 18 3.46 -5.19 3.84
C LEU A 18 3.22 -5.88 2.49
N PHE A 19 4.26 -6.49 1.91
CA PHE A 19 4.17 -7.19 0.63
C PHE A 19 3.30 -8.45 0.71
N LEU A 20 3.31 -9.13 1.86
CA LEU A 20 2.44 -10.29 2.08
C LEU A 20 0.97 -9.88 2.15
N ALA A 21 0.63 -8.86 2.94
CA ALA A 21 -0.73 -8.34 3.04
C ALA A 21 -1.23 -7.84 1.67
N SER A 22 -0.43 -7.03 0.98
CA SER A 22 -0.75 -6.51 -0.36
C SER A 22 -0.84 -7.62 -1.42
N GLY A 23 -0.01 -8.66 -1.32
CA GLY A 23 -0.08 -9.82 -2.20
C GLY A 23 -1.35 -10.64 -2.02
N LEU A 24 -1.76 -10.88 -0.77
CA LEU A 24 -2.99 -11.59 -0.44
C LEU A 24 -4.24 -10.78 -0.83
N SER A 25 -4.21 -9.46 -0.62
CA SER A 25 -5.25 -8.56 -1.09
C SER A 25 -5.37 -8.59 -2.62
N GLY A 26 -4.26 -8.48 -3.34
CA GLY A 26 -4.25 -8.59 -4.80
C GLY A 26 -4.77 -9.94 -5.30
N ALA A 27 -4.46 -11.04 -4.62
CA ALA A 27 -5.01 -12.35 -4.95
C ALA A 27 -6.53 -12.42 -4.71
N ALA A 28 -7.01 -11.89 -3.59
CA ALA A 28 -8.45 -11.81 -3.30
C ALA A 28 -9.17 -10.96 -4.36
N ALA A 29 -8.63 -9.81 -4.72
CA ALA A 29 -9.16 -8.94 -5.77
C ALA A 29 -9.22 -9.61 -7.14
N LEU A 30 -8.17 -10.35 -7.51
CA LEU A 30 -8.17 -11.13 -8.76
C LEU A 30 -9.24 -12.22 -8.74
N LEU A 31 -9.36 -12.98 -7.64
CA LEU A 31 -10.40 -13.99 -7.48
C LEU A 31 -11.80 -13.37 -7.54
N MET A 32 -12.03 -12.20 -6.95
CA MET A 32 -13.30 -11.48 -7.04
C MET A 32 -13.71 -11.15 -8.48
N LEU A 33 -12.75 -10.90 -9.37
CA LEU A 33 -13.01 -10.63 -10.80
C LEU A 33 -13.32 -11.90 -11.60
N LEU A 34 -12.74 -13.04 -11.21
CA LEU A 34 -12.86 -14.30 -11.94
C LEU A 34 -14.03 -15.16 -11.46
N GLU A 35 -14.43 -15.00 -10.21
CA GLU A 35 -15.42 -15.87 -9.57
C GLU A 35 -16.86 -15.48 -9.96
N PRO A 36 -17.65 -16.38 -10.57
CA PRO A 36 -19.06 -16.12 -10.89
C PRO A 36 -19.98 -16.22 -9.67
N ASP A 37 -19.62 -16.96 -8.62
CA ASP A 37 -20.45 -17.08 -7.41
C ASP A 37 -20.45 -15.77 -6.60
N GLU A 38 -21.64 -15.19 -6.39
CA GLU A 38 -21.82 -14.00 -5.56
C GLU A 38 -21.50 -14.25 -4.07
N GLY A 39 -21.79 -15.46 -3.57
CA GLY A 39 -21.52 -15.83 -2.19
C GLY A 39 -20.02 -15.82 -1.89
N LEU A 40 -19.23 -16.48 -2.75
CA LEU A 40 -17.78 -16.49 -2.63
C LEU A 40 -17.16 -15.11 -2.84
N ARG A 41 -17.61 -14.33 -3.83
CA ARG A 41 -17.18 -12.93 -4.04
C ARG A 41 -17.40 -12.07 -2.80
N HIS A 42 -18.55 -12.21 -2.14
CA HIS A 42 -18.83 -11.47 -0.91
C HIS A 42 -17.92 -11.90 0.26
N GLY A 43 -17.59 -13.18 0.34
CA GLY A 43 -16.61 -13.70 1.30
C GLY A 43 -15.21 -13.14 1.04
N LEU A 44 -14.79 -13.10 -0.22
CA LEU A 44 -13.51 -12.55 -0.65
C LEU A 44 -13.43 -11.04 -0.38
N ALA A 45 -14.46 -10.26 -0.65
CA ALA A 45 -14.50 -8.83 -0.33
C ALA A 45 -14.34 -8.57 1.18
N LYS A 46 -15.00 -9.36 2.03
CA LYS A 46 -14.83 -9.26 3.49
C LYS A 46 -13.40 -9.58 3.93
N LEU A 47 -12.75 -10.54 3.27
CA LEU A 47 -11.36 -10.90 3.55
C LEU A 47 -10.40 -9.82 3.05
N ASP A 48 -10.62 -9.31 1.85
CA ASP A 48 -9.83 -8.24 1.25
C ASP A 48 -9.86 -6.96 2.09
N ALA A 49 -11.06 -6.55 2.57
CA ALA A 49 -11.19 -5.44 3.51
C ALA A 49 -10.33 -5.60 4.79
N ARG A 50 -10.09 -6.83 5.25
CA ARG A 50 -9.18 -7.11 6.38
C ARG A 50 -7.72 -6.97 5.97
N PHE A 51 -7.36 -7.42 4.76
CA PHE A 51 -6.01 -7.22 4.23
C PHE A 51 -5.68 -5.75 4.00
N LEU A 52 -6.61 -4.96 3.44
CA LEU A 52 -6.47 -3.50 3.32
C LEU A 52 -6.26 -2.85 4.70
N GLY A 53 -7.00 -3.29 5.71
CA GLY A 53 -6.82 -2.82 7.09
C GLY A 53 -5.45 -3.19 7.68
N ALA A 54 -4.98 -4.41 7.43
CA ALA A 54 -3.65 -4.85 7.85
C ALA A 54 -2.54 -4.08 7.11
N GLU A 55 -2.70 -3.83 5.81
CA GLU A 55 -1.79 -3.02 4.99
C GLU A 55 -1.71 -1.59 5.52
N ALA A 56 -2.85 -0.98 5.86
CA ALA A 56 -2.89 0.34 6.50
C ALA A 56 -2.14 0.38 7.82
N LEU A 57 -2.32 -0.65 8.66
CA LEU A 57 -1.64 -0.76 9.94
C LEU A 57 -0.13 -0.90 9.74
N VAL A 58 0.32 -1.75 8.82
CA VAL A 58 1.75 -1.94 8.53
C VAL A 58 2.37 -0.67 7.94
N LEU A 59 1.66 0.05 7.06
CA LEU A 59 2.10 1.37 6.56
C LEU A 59 2.22 2.39 7.68
N ALA A 60 1.25 2.45 8.59
CA ALA A 60 1.31 3.34 9.76
C ALA A 60 2.50 3.01 10.66
N LEU A 61 2.75 1.72 10.92
CA LEU A 61 3.92 1.27 11.70
C LEU A 61 5.24 1.57 10.98
N LEU A 62 5.30 1.38 9.65
CA LEU A 62 6.46 1.75 8.84
C LEU A 62 6.78 3.25 9.00
N PHE A 63 5.79 4.13 8.87
CA PHE A 63 6.01 5.57 9.04
C PHE A 63 6.35 5.95 10.48
N ALA A 64 5.79 5.28 11.48
CA ALA A 64 6.15 5.47 12.88
C ALA A 64 7.63 5.14 13.13
N VAL A 65 8.10 3.99 12.59
CA VAL A 65 9.51 3.59 12.67
C VAL A 65 10.42 4.55 11.92
N LEU A 66 10.03 4.99 10.71
CA LEU A 66 10.83 5.92 9.92
C LEU A 66 10.93 7.30 10.60
N SER A 67 9.86 7.77 11.23
CA SER A 67 9.81 9.09 11.89
C SER A 67 10.57 9.10 13.22
N THR A 68 10.57 7.99 13.96
CA THR A 68 11.27 7.86 15.25
C THR A 68 12.72 7.40 15.11
N GLY A 69 13.12 6.93 13.93
CA GLY A 69 14.48 6.51 13.61
C GLY A 69 15.52 7.64 13.56
N GLY A 70 16.72 7.28 13.09
CA GLY A 70 17.85 8.19 12.88
C GLY A 70 17.67 9.14 11.70
N ALA A 71 18.69 9.96 11.43
CA ALA A 71 18.61 11.03 10.42
C ALA A 71 18.23 10.51 9.02
N SER A 72 18.78 9.36 8.62
CA SER A 72 18.49 8.73 7.33
C SER A 72 17.07 8.15 7.24
N GLN A 73 16.53 7.59 8.33
CA GLN A 73 15.14 7.13 8.36
C GLN A 73 14.16 8.31 8.24
N ARG A 74 14.46 9.44 8.89
CA ARG A 74 13.62 10.64 8.82
C ARG A 74 13.65 11.28 7.44
N SER A 75 14.81 11.34 6.78
CA SER A 75 14.88 11.84 5.40
C SER A 75 14.10 10.94 4.44
N ALA A 76 14.10 9.62 4.65
CA ALA A 76 13.24 8.71 3.91
C ALA A 76 11.74 8.93 4.16
N ALA A 77 11.32 9.28 5.40
CA ALA A 77 9.93 9.64 5.67
C ALA A 77 9.49 10.89 4.92
N LEU A 78 10.35 11.92 4.84
CA LEU A 78 10.05 13.18 4.14
C LEU A 78 9.72 12.98 2.65
N LEU A 79 10.25 11.94 2.01
CA LEU A 79 9.90 11.58 0.63
C LEU A 79 8.39 11.38 0.41
N PHE A 80 7.65 10.99 1.45
CA PHE A 80 6.20 10.70 1.41
C PHE A 80 5.32 11.79 2.01
N PHE A 81 5.86 12.69 2.83
CA PHE A 81 5.09 13.76 3.51
C PHE A 81 5.33 15.16 2.93
N GLY A 82 6.35 15.32 2.09
CA GLY A 82 6.63 16.59 1.40
C GLY A 82 7.57 16.46 0.19
N GLY A 83 8.02 15.24 -0.14
CA GLY A 83 8.90 14.96 -1.26
C GLY A 83 8.17 14.49 -2.52
N GLN A 84 8.96 14.07 -3.50
CA GLN A 84 8.51 13.70 -4.86
C GLN A 84 7.46 12.57 -4.92
N PHE A 85 7.40 11.70 -3.91
CA PHE A 85 6.47 10.55 -3.90
C PHE A 85 5.18 10.82 -3.13
N THR A 86 5.04 11.98 -2.49
CA THR A 86 3.88 12.36 -1.68
C THR A 86 2.57 12.20 -2.46
N ALA A 87 2.47 12.83 -3.64
CA ALA A 87 1.23 12.78 -4.42
C ALA A 87 0.87 11.34 -4.85
N VAL A 88 1.85 10.60 -5.39
CA VAL A 88 1.62 9.22 -5.86
C VAL A 88 1.26 8.29 -4.71
N PHE A 89 1.92 8.43 -3.56
CA PHE A 89 1.63 7.62 -2.38
C PHE A 89 0.23 7.92 -1.82
N TRP A 90 -0.08 9.18 -1.54
CA TRP A 90 -1.35 9.52 -0.90
C TRP A 90 -2.55 9.37 -1.82
N ILE A 91 -2.44 9.79 -3.08
CA ILE A 91 -3.55 9.71 -4.03
C ILE A 91 -3.63 8.30 -4.62
N GLY A 92 -2.51 7.76 -5.11
CA GLY A 92 -2.49 6.45 -5.78
C GLY A 92 -2.65 5.28 -4.84
N VAL A 93 -1.86 5.23 -3.77
CA VAL A 93 -1.85 4.09 -2.84
C VAL A 93 -2.93 4.24 -1.77
N MET A 94 -2.88 5.31 -0.99
CA MET A 94 -3.78 5.47 0.16
C MET A 94 -5.23 5.74 -0.26
N PHE A 95 -5.46 6.65 -1.21
CA PHE A 95 -6.82 7.01 -1.62
C PHE A 95 -7.40 6.01 -2.62
N LEU A 96 -6.81 5.89 -3.82
CA LEU A 96 -7.30 4.99 -4.86
C LEU A 96 -7.16 3.52 -4.47
N GLY A 97 -6.03 3.13 -3.90
CA GLY A 97 -5.72 1.73 -3.62
C GLY A 97 -6.34 1.16 -2.34
N MET A 98 -6.72 2.01 -1.38
CA MET A 98 -7.22 1.54 -0.08
C MET A 98 -8.54 2.20 0.32
N LEU A 99 -8.58 3.54 0.42
CA LEU A 99 -9.77 4.23 0.96
C LEU A 99 -11.00 4.06 0.05
N MET A 100 -10.83 4.26 -1.25
CA MET A 100 -11.90 4.12 -2.25
C MET A 100 -12.48 2.70 -2.30
N PRO A 101 -11.71 1.62 -2.52
CA PRO A 101 -12.25 0.26 -2.56
C PRO A 101 -12.94 -0.10 -1.25
N TRP A 102 -12.34 0.24 -0.10
CA TRP A 102 -12.95 0.00 1.21
C TRP A 102 -14.31 0.70 1.39
N LEU A 103 -14.43 1.95 0.93
CA LEU A 103 -15.67 2.72 0.99
C LEU A 103 -16.74 2.14 0.05
N LEU A 104 -16.35 1.80 -1.18
CA LEU A 104 -17.24 1.21 -2.17
C LEU A 104 -17.78 -0.15 -1.70
N GLU A 105 -16.93 -1.01 -1.13
CA GLU A 105 -17.36 -2.28 -0.54
C GLU A 105 -18.30 -2.08 0.66
N ARG A 106 -18.10 -1.03 1.45
CA ARG A 106 -19.01 -0.69 2.55
C ARG A 106 -20.38 -0.24 2.02
N TRP A 107 -20.41 0.55 0.94
CA TRP A 107 -21.66 0.98 0.31
C TRP A 107 -22.40 -0.17 -0.39
N GLN A 108 -21.68 -1.07 -1.06
CA GLN A 108 -22.26 -2.29 -1.64
C GLN A 108 -22.91 -3.16 -0.56
N ARG A 109 -22.22 -3.35 0.58
CA ARG A 109 -22.78 -4.07 1.73
C ARG A 109 -23.98 -3.39 2.37
N ALA A 110 -24.05 -2.06 2.31
CA ALA A 110 -25.21 -1.30 2.76
C ALA A 110 -26.40 -1.38 1.80
N GLY A 111 -26.25 -2.02 0.63
CA GLY A 111 -27.27 -2.10 -0.41
C GLY A 111 -27.38 -0.83 -1.27
N TRP A 112 -26.43 0.10 -1.15
CA TRP A 112 -26.45 1.39 -1.86
C TRP A 112 -25.84 1.30 -3.26
N ALA A 113 -25.13 0.21 -3.57
CA ALA A 113 -24.51 -0.03 -4.86
C ALA A 113 -24.58 -1.52 -5.23
N GLN A 114 -24.69 -1.82 -6.51
CA GLN A 114 -24.64 -3.20 -7.03
C GLN A 114 -23.20 -3.75 -6.98
N ASN A 115 -23.06 -5.08 -7.01
CA ASN A 115 -21.77 -5.75 -7.15
C ASN A 115 -21.05 -5.23 -8.39
N SER A 116 -20.01 -4.44 -8.18
CA SER A 116 -19.24 -3.79 -9.24
C SER A 116 -17.82 -4.37 -9.27
N VAL A 117 -17.24 -4.42 -10.47
CA VAL A 117 -15.83 -4.77 -10.67
C VAL A 117 -14.87 -3.65 -10.25
N VAL A 118 -15.38 -2.47 -9.91
CA VAL A 118 -14.57 -1.29 -9.59
C VAL A 118 -13.69 -1.49 -8.35
N PRO A 119 -14.17 -1.98 -7.19
CA PRO A 119 -13.33 -2.19 -6.01
C PRO A 119 -12.12 -3.11 -6.26
N PRO A 120 -12.26 -4.34 -6.82
CA PRO A 120 -11.10 -5.19 -7.04
C PRO A 120 -10.11 -4.63 -8.08
N VAL A 121 -10.58 -3.89 -9.09
CA VAL A 121 -9.67 -3.19 -10.03
C VAL A 121 -8.84 -2.12 -9.32
N LEU A 122 -9.47 -1.34 -8.43
CA LEU A 122 -8.77 -0.31 -7.64
C LEU A 122 -7.74 -0.93 -6.69
N VAL A 123 -8.05 -2.07 -6.07
CA VAL A 123 -7.13 -2.80 -5.19
C VAL A 123 -5.91 -3.29 -5.99
N LEU A 124 -6.11 -3.89 -7.16
CA LEU A 124 -5.01 -4.31 -8.03
C LEU A 124 -4.13 -3.13 -8.46
N PHE A 125 -4.75 -2.01 -8.82
CA PHE A 125 -4.04 -0.77 -9.14
C PHE A 125 -3.24 -0.25 -7.93
N GLY A 126 -3.86 -0.20 -6.75
CA GLY A 126 -3.23 0.21 -5.50
C GLY A 126 -2.00 -0.63 -5.15
N GLY A 127 -2.13 -1.95 -5.27
CA GLY A 127 -1.03 -2.88 -5.05
C GLY A 127 0.13 -2.68 -6.05
N ALA A 128 -0.17 -2.40 -7.33
CA ALA A 128 0.85 -2.08 -8.32
C ALA A 128 1.53 -0.74 -8.03
N ALA A 129 0.75 0.28 -7.67
CA ALA A 129 1.23 1.60 -7.29
C ALA A 129 2.13 1.52 -6.05
N LEU A 130 1.75 0.75 -5.02
CA LEU A 130 2.58 0.53 -3.82
C LEU A 130 3.94 -0.04 -4.20
N ARG A 131 3.95 -1.11 -5.01
CA ARG A 131 5.20 -1.76 -5.46
C ARG A 131 6.09 -0.77 -6.22
N ALA A 132 5.51 -0.01 -7.15
CA ALA A 132 6.22 1.01 -7.90
C ALA A 132 6.81 2.08 -6.97
N VAL A 133 6.04 2.59 -6.02
CA VAL A 133 6.49 3.60 -5.06
C VAL A 133 7.62 3.08 -4.17
N ILE A 134 7.53 1.86 -3.63
CA ILE A 134 8.59 1.29 -2.78
C ILE A 134 9.88 1.08 -3.57
N VAL A 135 9.79 0.64 -4.83
CA VAL A 135 10.96 0.49 -5.71
C VAL A 135 11.57 1.85 -6.02
N LEU A 136 10.77 2.81 -6.50
CA LEU A 136 11.26 4.13 -6.91
C LEU A 136 11.78 4.94 -5.72
N ALA A 137 11.08 4.94 -4.58
CA ALA A 137 11.53 5.62 -3.37
C ALA A 137 12.81 4.99 -2.80
N GLY A 138 12.95 3.67 -2.91
CA GLY A 138 14.18 2.97 -2.55
C GLY A 138 15.38 3.36 -3.41
N GLN A 139 15.18 3.53 -4.72
CA GLN A 139 16.24 4.01 -5.62
C GLN A 139 16.57 5.49 -5.36
N ALA A 140 15.55 6.33 -5.12
CA ALA A 140 15.73 7.76 -4.87
C ALA A 140 16.45 8.05 -3.55
N SER A 141 16.35 7.17 -2.55
CA SER A 141 17.10 7.29 -1.29
C SER A 141 18.63 7.16 -1.42
N HIS A 142 19.16 7.12 -2.65
CA HIS A 142 20.59 7.04 -2.99
C HIS A 142 21.30 8.42 -3.03
N TRP A 143 20.62 9.57 -2.83
CA TRP A 143 21.19 10.90 -3.10
C TRP A 143 21.18 11.89 -1.91
N GLU A 144 21.90 11.59 -0.84
CA GLU A 144 22.46 12.63 0.03
C GLU A 144 23.98 12.51 0.09
N VAL A 145 24.63 12.97 -0.99
CA VAL A 145 26.00 13.47 -0.91
C VAL A 145 25.97 14.85 -1.56
N SER A 146 25.81 15.89 -0.75
CA SER A 146 26.14 17.26 -1.13
C SER A 146 27.35 17.69 -0.32
N PHE A 147 28.37 18.11 -1.07
CA PHE A 147 29.74 18.47 -0.72
C PHE A 147 29.88 19.44 0.46
#